data_AF-A0A971P2X4-F1
#
_entry.id   AF-A0A971P2X4-F1
#
_cell.length_a   1.000
_cell.length_b   1.000
_cell.length_c   1.000
_cell.angle_alpha   90.00
_cell.angle_beta   90.00
_cell.angle_gamma   90.00
#
_symmetry.space_group_name_H-M   'P 1'
#
loop_
_entity.id
_entity.type
_entity.pdbx_description
1 polymer ?
#
loop_
_entity_poly.entity_id
_entity_poly.type
_entity_poly.pdbx_seq_one_letter_code
_entity_poly.pdbx_strand_id
1 'polypeptide(L)'
;MLAQAGEALEPAAAAGGSTTEALAKGISVLGGVLGAGLIVIGAARGIGQLASSATEAIARQPEAGNRIFTTMIIAAALIEGVTLFALIICLMAVFS
;
A
#
# COMPACT_ATOMS: atom_id res chain seq x y z
N MET A 1 61.16 -20.68 7.60
CA MET A 1 60.86 -20.69 9.04
C MET A 1 60.74 -19.23 9.47
N LEU A 2 59.65 -18.62 9.89
CA LEU A 2 58.25 -18.99 10.16
C LEU A 2 57.55 -17.65 10.45
N ALA A 3 56.72 -17.10 9.54
CA ALA A 3 55.73 -16.06 9.89
C ALA A 3 54.81 -15.73 8.69
N GLN A 4 54.01 -16.71 8.26
CA GLN A 4 52.79 -16.46 7.47
C GLN A 4 51.71 -17.49 7.81
N ALA A 5 51.70 -17.94 9.07
CA ALA A 5 50.65 -18.76 9.63
C ALA A 5 49.77 -17.84 10.48
N GLY A 6 48.58 -17.49 9.96
CA GLY A 6 47.61 -16.73 10.74
C GLY A 6 46.72 -15.76 9.96
N GLU A 7 46.38 -16.02 8.69
CA GLU A 7 44.99 -15.70 8.33
C GLU A 7 44.16 -16.78 8.99
N ALA A 8 43.77 -16.50 10.24
CA ALA A 8 42.63 -17.17 10.82
C ALA A 8 41.53 -17.06 9.77
N LEU A 9 41.06 -18.21 9.32
CA LEU A 9 39.73 -18.36 8.75
C LEU A 9 38.80 -17.69 9.76
N GLU A 10 38.51 -16.39 9.56
CA GLU A 10 37.43 -15.77 10.28
C GLU A 10 36.24 -16.70 10.04
N PRO A 11 35.60 -17.21 11.11
CA PRO A 11 34.43 -18.03 10.92
C PRO A 11 33.49 -17.20 10.08
N ALA A 12 33.17 -17.69 8.87
CA ALA A 12 32.13 -17.13 8.03
C ALA A 12 30.94 -16.90 8.95
N ALA A 13 30.75 -15.64 9.33
CA ALA A 13 29.74 -15.28 10.29
C ALA A 13 28.45 -15.83 9.72
N ALA A 14 27.87 -16.80 10.42
CA ALA A 14 26.61 -17.39 10.05
C ALA A 14 25.68 -16.23 9.69
N ALA A 15 25.17 -16.21 8.45
CA ALA A 15 24.15 -15.30 8.00
C ALA A 15 22.88 -15.61 8.82
N GLY A 16 22.89 -15.17 10.07
CA GLY A 16 21.90 -15.47 11.07
C GLY A 16 20.78 -14.46 10.98
N GLY A 17 19.94 -14.61 9.98
CA GLY A 17 18.51 -14.40 10.24
C GLY A 17 18.02 -15.68 10.88
N SER A 18 17.61 -15.63 12.15
CA SER A 18 16.95 -16.80 12.75
C SER A 18 15.79 -17.24 11.85
N THR A 19 15.50 -18.55 11.69
CA THR A 19 14.36 -19.02 10.85
C THR A 19 13.04 -18.30 11.20
N THR A 20 12.92 -17.89 12.46
CA THR A 20 11.85 -17.03 13.00
C THR A 20 11.80 -15.62 12.41
N GLU A 21 12.94 -14.95 12.16
CA GLU A 21 12.99 -13.64 11.50
C GLU A 21 12.61 -13.70 10.03
N ALA A 22 13.09 -14.72 9.31
CA ALA A 22 12.71 -14.93 7.91
C ALA A 22 11.20 -15.17 7.77
N LEU A 23 10.63 -15.99 8.68
CA LEU A 23 9.19 -16.23 8.73
C LEU A 23 8.41 -14.96 9.09
N ALA A 24 8.86 -14.21 10.10
CA ALA A 24 8.21 -12.97 10.53
C ALA A 24 8.15 -11.94 9.38
N LYS A 25 9.26 -11.77 8.65
CA LYS A 25 9.31 -10.89 7.48
C LYS A 25 8.39 -11.37 6.35
N GLY A 26 8.35 -12.68 6.10
CA GLY A 26 7.45 -13.28 5.12
C GLY A 26 5.97 -13.00 5.41
N ILE A 27 5.56 -13.12 6.68
CA ILE A 27 4.18 -12.83 7.11
C ILE A 27 3.86 -11.33 6.97
N SER A 28 4.80 -10.45 7.33
CA SER A 28 4.62 -8.99 7.20
C SER A 28 4.40 -8.57 5.73
N VAL A 29 5.25 -9.07 4.83
CA VAL A 29 5.14 -8.79 3.39
C VAL A 29 3.83 -9.32 2.83
N LEU A 30 3.44 -10.55 3.20
CA LEU A 30 2.17 -11.15 2.76
C LEU A 30 0.97 -10.33 3.23
N GLY A 31 0.96 -9.89 4.48
CA GLY A 31 -0.09 -9.02 5.02
C GLY A 31 -0.15 -7.67 4.30
N GLY A 32 1.01 -7.07 4.02
CA GLY A 32 1.11 -5.80 3.29
C GLY A 32 0.52 -5.88 1.87
N VAL A 33 0.90 -6.88 1.08
CA VAL A 33 0.42 -7.01 -0.31
C VAL A 33 -1.06 -7.40 -0.40
N LEU A 34 -1.54 -8.27 0.49
CA LEU A 34 -2.96 -8.63 0.54
C LEU A 34 -3.82 -7.44 1.00
N GLY A 35 -3.36 -6.72 2.03
CA GLY A 35 -4.02 -5.51 2.50
C GLY A 35 -4.12 -4.46 1.39
N ALA A 36 -3.02 -4.22 0.66
CA ALA A 36 -3.01 -3.27 -0.46
C ALA A 36 -4.02 -3.65 -1.55
N GLY A 37 -4.11 -4.93 -1.92
CA GLY A 37 -5.09 -5.41 -2.91
C GLY A 37 -6.54 -5.15 -2.48
N LEU A 38 -6.86 -5.42 -1.21
CA LEU A 38 -8.22 -5.18 -0.68
C LEU A 38 -8.57 -3.68 -0.64
N ILE A 39 -7.62 -2.82 -0.26
CA ILE A 39 -7.80 -1.37 -0.26
C ILE A 39 -8.12 -0.87 -1.67
N VAL A 40 -7.37 -1.31 -2.69
CA VAL A 40 -7.59 -0.89 -4.09
C VAL A 40 -8.98 -1.32 -4.58
N ILE A 41 -9.42 -2.53 -4.25
CA ILE A 41 -10.77 -3.00 -4.61
C ILE A 41 -11.85 -2.13 -3.94
N GLY A 42 -11.69 -1.80 -2.67
CA GLY A 42 -12.60 -0.93 -1.93
C GLY A 42 -12.67 0.48 -2.53
N ALA A 43 -11.51 1.08 -2.82
CA ALA A 43 -11.41 2.42 -3.41
C ALA A 43 -12.02 2.48 -4.82
N ALA A 44 -11.69 1.51 -5.68
CA ALA A 44 -12.21 1.44 -7.04
C ALA A 44 -13.75 1.35 -7.05
N ARG A 45 -14.33 0.55 -6.15
CA ARG A 45 -15.79 0.45 -6.02
C ARG A 45 -16.41 1.76 -5.49
N GLY A 46 -15.81 2.37 -4.47
CA GLY A 46 -16.31 3.61 -3.88
C GLY A 46 -16.31 4.77 -4.88
N ILE A 47 -15.18 5.02 -5.54
CA ILE A 47 -15.04 6.10 -6.52
C ILE A 47 -15.90 5.82 -7.76
N GLY A 48 -15.96 4.57 -8.23
CA GLY A 48 -16.79 4.20 -9.38
C GLY A 48 -18.27 4.48 -9.15
N GLN A 49 -18.81 4.14 -7.97
CA GLN A 49 -20.20 4.43 -7.63
C GLN A 49 -20.46 5.93 -7.48
N LEU A 50 -19.52 6.67 -6.88
CA LEU A 50 -19.57 8.11 -6.74
C LEU A 50 -19.60 8.81 -8.10
N ALA A 51 -18.72 8.42 -9.04
CA ALA A 51 -18.67 8.97 -10.38
C ALA A 51 -19.94 8.64 -11.19
N SER A 52 -20.44 7.41 -11.10
CA SER A 52 -21.70 7.01 -11.76
C SER A 52 -22.88 7.85 -11.26
N SER A 53 -22.99 8.03 -9.93
CA SER A 53 -24.08 8.78 -9.33
C SER A 53 -24.02 10.27 -9.69
N ALA A 54 -22.81 10.84 -9.71
CA ALA A 54 -22.59 12.23 -10.10
C ALA A 54 -22.92 12.47 -11.58
N THR A 55 -22.47 11.60 -12.48
CA THR A 55 -22.74 11.73 -13.93
C THR A 55 -24.22 11.60 -14.25
N GLU A 56 -24.95 10.67 -13.60
CA GLU A 56 -26.40 10.59 -13.71
C GLU A 56 -27.11 11.85 -13.19
N ALA A 57 -26.66 12.40 -12.06
CA ALA A 57 -27.25 13.62 -11.50
C ALA A 57 -27.02 14.83 -12.43
N ILE A 58 -25.82 14.96 -13.01
CA ILE A 58 -25.50 15.99 -14.00
C ILE A 58 -26.39 15.84 -15.25
N ALA A 59 -26.62 14.61 -15.71
CA ALA A 59 -27.47 14.35 -16.87
C ALA A 59 -28.94 14.75 -16.63
N ARG A 60 -29.46 14.59 -15.40
CA ARG A 60 -30.83 14.98 -15.04
C ARG A 60 -30.98 16.49 -14.81
N GLN A 61 -29.94 17.16 -14.34
CA GLN A 61 -29.94 18.59 -14.00
C GLN A 61 -28.63 19.26 -14.44
N PRO A 62 -28.49 19.58 -15.74
CA PRO A 62 -27.26 20.14 -16.28
C PRO A 62 -26.92 21.51 -15.67
N GLU A 63 -27.92 22.28 -15.22
CA GLU A 63 -27.72 23.59 -14.59
C GLU A 63 -26.98 23.50 -13.25
N ALA A 64 -27.12 22.36 -12.55
CA ALA A 64 -26.41 22.09 -11.30
C ALA A 64 -25.04 21.42 -11.53
N GLY A 65 -24.64 21.19 -12.79
CA GLY A 65 -23.53 20.29 -13.11
C GLY A 65 -22.19 20.68 -12.46
N ASN A 66 -21.85 21.97 -12.46
CA ASN A 66 -20.61 22.45 -11.86
C ASN A 66 -20.59 22.29 -10.32
N ARG A 67 -21.74 22.48 -9.66
CA ARG A 67 -21.88 22.24 -8.22
C ARG A 67 -21.71 20.77 -7.90
N ILE A 68 -22.38 19.89 -8.65
CA ILE A 68 -22.28 18.43 -8.48
C ILE A 68 -20.84 17.97 -8.68
N PHE A 69 -20.18 18.42 -9.76
CA PHE A 69 -18.78 18.09 -10.03
C PHE A 69 -17.85 18.54 -8.89
N THR A 70 -18.03 19.75 -8.36
CA THR A 70 -17.22 20.25 -7.24
C THR A 70 -17.40 19.37 -6.00
N THR A 71 -18.63 19.04 -5.63
CA THR A 71 -18.91 18.13 -4.49
C THR A 71 -18.36 16.73 -4.73
N MET A 72 -18.47 16.21 -5.96
CA MET A 72 -17.92 14.93 -6.38
C MET A 72 -16.41 14.87 -6.18
N ILE A 73 -15.66 15.88 -6.64
CA ILE A 73 -14.20 15.92 -6.50
C ILE A 73 -13.77 16.03 -5.03
N ILE A 74 -14.50 16.81 -4.21
CA ILE A 74 -14.21 16.88 -2.76
C ILE A 74 -14.38 15.50 -2.12
N ALA A 75 -15.49 14.82 -2.40
CA ALA A 75 -15.74 13.49 -1.86
C ALA A 75 -14.75 12.44 -2.40
N ALA A 76 -14.36 12.52 -3.69
CA ALA A 76 -13.32 11.69 -4.27
C ALA A 76 -11.96 11.91 -3.58
N ALA A 77 -11.59 13.17 -3.31
CA ALA A 77 -10.36 13.50 -2.60
C ALA A 77 -10.32 12.95 -1.16
N LEU A 78 -11.46 12.92 -0.46
CA LEU A 78 -11.54 12.29 0.87
C LEU A 78 -11.34 10.78 0.81
N ILE A 79 -11.93 10.10 -0.19
CA ILE A 79 -11.72 8.66 -0.42
C ILE A 79 -10.25 8.38 -0.77
N GLU A 80 -9.68 9.16 -1.68
CA GLU A 80 -8.27 9.03 -2.07
C GLU A 80 -7.32 9.28 -0.90
N GLY A 81 -7.61 10.28 -0.06
CA GLY A 81 -6.82 10.56 1.13
C GLY A 81 -6.71 9.38 2.09
N VAL A 82 -7.84 8.71 2.38
CA VAL A 82 -7.86 7.51 3.24
C VAL A 82 -7.22 6.31 2.54
N THR A 83 -7.45 6.16 1.24
CA THR A 83 -6.90 5.06 0.43
C THR A 83 -5.37 5.12 0.37
N LEU A 84 -4.81 6.29 0.06
CA LEU A 84 -3.36 6.49 0.02
C LEU A 84 -2.73 6.33 1.40
N PHE A 85 -3.37 6.81 2.46
CA PHE A 85 -2.88 6.60 3.82
C PHE A 85 -2.80 5.11 4.17
N ALA A 86 -3.82 4.33 3.84
CA ALA A 86 -3.83 2.89 4.06
C ALA A 86 -2.79 2.15 3.21
N LEU A 87 -2.60 2.55 1.95
CA LEU A 87 -1.55 1.99 1.08
C LEU A 87 -0.14 2.27 1.61
N ILE A 88 0.09 3.43 2.22
CA ILE A 88 1.36 3.75 2.89
C ILE A 88 1.62 2.79 4.05
N ILE A 89 0.60 2.46 4.85
CA ILE A 89 0.73 1.48 5.94
C ILE A 89 1.08 0.09 5.39
N CYS A 90 0.41 -0.34 4.31
CA CYS A 90 0.75 -1.59 3.63
C CYS A 90 2.20 -1.56 3.09
N LEU A 91 2.64 -0.43 2.54
CA LEU A 91 4.00 -0.25 2.05
C LEU A 91 5.03 -0.33 3.19
N MET A 92 4.71 0.26 4.35
CA MET A 92 5.55 0.17 5.54
C MET A 92 5.70 -1.29 6.00
N ALA A 93 4.63 -2.09 5.96
CA ALA A 93 4.68 -3.52 6.30
C ALA A 93 5.52 -4.37 5.33
N VAL A 94 5.64 -3.93 4.06
CA VAL A 94 6.47 -4.61 3.05
C VAL A 94 7.96 -4.29 3.24
N PHE A 95 8.29 -3.08 3.67
CA PHE A 95 9.67 -2.63 3.86
C PHE A 95 10.18 -2.70 5.31
N SER A 96 9.32 -3.09 6.26
CA SER A 96 9.68 -3.33 7.67
C SER A 96 10.55 -4.57 7.88
#